data_AF-A0A495X3L5-F1
#
_entry.id   AF-A0A495X3L5-F1
#
_cell.length_a   1.000
_cell.length_b   1.000
_cell.length_c   1.000
_cell.angle_alpha   90.00
_cell.angle_beta   90.00
_cell.angle_gamma   90.00
#
_symmetry.space_group_name_H-M   'P 1'
#
loop_
_entity.id
_entity.type
_entity.pdbx_description
1 polymer ?
#
loop_
_entity_poly.entity_id
_entity_poly.type
_entity_poly.pdbx_seq_one_letter_code
_entity_poly.pdbx_strand_id
1 'polypeptide(L)'
;MDWRERREYEEMVERFRRLVGSLPYWTVREHDGRAELLDVDGSEVLVRLNSQWNPNLAAFFTAFDRYRLLKLVALLEVVPEGRAHRAATELLRALTRADEDAEASPPTT
;
A
#
# COMPACT_ATOMS: atom_id res chain seq x y z
N MET A 1 25.65 -7.80 6.49
CA MET A 1 24.57 -8.47 5.76
C MET A 1 25.15 -9.32 4.65
N ASP A 2 24.60 -10.50 4.34
CA ASP A 2 25.00 -11.24 3.12
C ASP A 2 24.60 -10.43 1.87
N TRP A 3 25.39 -10.48 0.80
CA TRP A 3 25.10 -9.72 -0.43
C TRP A 3 23.77 -10.18 -1.06
N ARG A 4 23.39 -11.44 -0.85
CA ARG A 4 22.11 -12.00 -1.29
C ARG A 4 20.94 -11.40 -0.51
N GLU A 5 21.05 -11.33 0.82
CA GLU A 5 20.03 -10.73 1.68
C GLU A 5 19.81 -9.26 1.32
N ARG A 6 20.89 -8.52 1.09
CA ARG A 6 20.82 -7.12 0.67
C ARG A 6 20.10 -6.97 -0.68
N ARG A 7 20.45 -7.82 -1.66
CA ARG A 7 19.82 -7.80 -2.97
C ARG A 7 18.34 -8.18 -2.91
N GLU A 8 17.98 -9.19 -2.13
CA GLU A 8 16.57 -9.59 -1.90
C GLU A 8 15.77 -8.42 -1.32
N TYR A 9 16.34 -7.71 -0.33
CA TYR A 9 15.73 -6.51 0.24
C TYR A 9 15.51 -5.41 -0.80
N GLU A 10 16.55 -5.07 -1.57
CA GLU A 10 16.48 -4.07 -2.64
C GLU A 10 15.41 -4.43 -3.69
N GLU A 11 15.31 -5.71 -4.07
CA GLU A 11 14.28 -6.22 -4.99
C GLU A 11 12.86 -6.11 -4.40
N MET A 12 12.67 -6.36 -3.10
CA MET A 12 11.39 -6.18 -2.41
C MET A 12 10.99 -4.70 -2.33
N VAL A 13 11.93 -3.79 -2.04
CA VAL A 13 11.69 -2.34 -2.04
C VAL A 13 11.30 -1.87 -3.44
N GLU A 14 11.97 -2.35 -4.49
CA GLU A 14 11.63 -2.02 -5.88
C GLU A 14 10.22 -2.50 -6.24
N ARG A 15 9.85 -3.73 -5.83
CA ARG A 15 8.49 -4.25 -6.05
C ARG A 15 7.46 -3.35 -5.37
N PHE A 16 7.68 -3.00 -4.11
CA PHE A 16 6.76 -2.12 -3.38
C PHE A 16 6.69 -0.72 -3.99
N ARG A 17 7.83 -0.16 -4.44
CA ARG A 17 7.86 1.13 -5.17
C ARG A 17 7.00 1.08 -6.42
N ARG A 18 7.10 0.03 -7.23
CA ARG A 18 6.30 -0.12 -8.46
C ARG A 18 4.81 -0.22 -8.15
N LEU A 19 4.43 -0.98 -7.12
CA LEU A 19 3.05 -1.08 -6.66
C LEU A 19 2.51 0.28 -6.22
N VAL A 20 3.23 0.99 -5.35
CA VAL A 20 2.80 2.34 -4.89
C VAL A 20 2.78 3.34 -6.04
N GLY A 21 3.73 3.24 -6.96
CA GLY A 21 3.86 4.11 -8.13
C GLY A 21 2.68 4.02 -9.09
N SER A 22 2.06 2.85 -9.23
CA SER A 22 0.90 2.63 -10.10
C SER A 22 -0.44 3.05 -9.48
N LEU A 23 -0.51 3.27 -8.17
CA LEU A 23 -1.73 3.72 -7.52
C LEU A 23 -2.08 5.16 -7.95
N PRO A 24 -3.38 5.50 -8.10
CA PRO A 24 -3.81 6.88 -8.27
C PRO A 24 -3.57 7.67 -6.98
N TYR A 25 -3.59 9.00 -7.07
CA TYR A 25 -3.83 9.80 -5.87
C TYR A 25 -5.32 9.74 -5.52
N TRP A 26 -5.65 9.72 -4.24
CA TRP A 26 -7.03 9.73 -3.81
C TRP A 26 -7.30 10.66 -2.65
N THR A 27 -8.57 11.04 -2.54
CA THR A 27 -9.18 11.63 -1.35
C THR A 27 -10.35 10.77 -0.89
N VAL A 28 -10.71 10.85 0.39
CA VAL A 28 -11.83 10.08 0.95
C VAL A 28 -12.99 11.04 1.21
N ARG A 29 -14.18 10.68 0.73
CA ARG A 29 -15.43 11.37 1.03
C ARG A 29 -16.42 10.38 1.62
N GLU A 30 -17.21 10.85 2.59
CA GLU A 30 -18.39 10.12 3.04
C GLU A 30 -19.62 10.65 2.30
N HIS A 31 -20.39 9.74 1.70
CA HIS A 31 -21.64 10.03 0.99
C HIS A 31 -22.67 8.97 1.37
N ASP A 32 -23.82 9.38 1.93
CA ASP A 32 -24.89 8.48 2.40
C ASP A 32 -24.41 7.34 3.34
N GLY A 33 -23.48 7.64 4.25
CA GLY A 33 -22.90 6.65 5.18
C GLY A 33 -21.97 5.64 4.51
N ARG A 34 -21.56 5.90 3.25
CA ARG A 34 -20.60 5.09 2.50
C ARG A 34 -19.35 5.90 2.23
N ALA A 35 -18.21 5.22 2.31
CA ALA A 35 -16.93 5.83 2.00
C ALA A 35 -16.63 5.66 0.51
N GLU A 36 -16.32 6.75 -0.17
CA GLU A 36 -15.88 6.79 -1.56
C GLU A 36 -14.43 7.29 -1.60
N LEU A 37 -13.59 6.58 -2.35
CA LEU A 37 -12.28 7.08 -2.75
C LEU A 37 -12.47 7.80 -4.07
N LEU A 38 -12.13 9.08 -4.10
CA LEU A 38 -12.16 9.90 -5.31
C LEU A 38 -10.75 10.16 -5.79
N ASP A 39 -10.61 10.58 -7.05
CA ASP A 39 -9.38 11.17 -7.54
C ASP A 39 -8.97 12.42 -6.72
N VAL A 40 -7.77 12.93 -7.00
CA VAL A 40 -7.20 14.05 -6.25
C VAL A 40 -8.05 15.33 -6.33
N ASP A 41 -8.77 15.51 -7.44
CA ASP A 41 -9.62 16.67 -7.69
C ASP A 41 -11.06 16.46 -7.19
N GLY A 42 -11.40 15.26 -6.71
CA GLY A 42 -12.74 14.90 -6.22
C GLY A 42 -13.81 14.78 -7.31
N SER A 43 -13.38 14.68 -8.57
CA SER A 43 -14.22 14.69 -9.76
C SER A 43 -14.69 13.29 -10.16
N GLU A 44 -13.88 12.26 -9.91
CA GLU A 44 -14.13 10.88 -10.30
C GLU A 44 -14.11 9.97 -9.08
N VAL A 45 -15.06 9.03 -9.01
CA VAL A 45 -15.07 7.99 -7.97
C VAL A 45 -14.23 6.81 -8.45
N LEU A 46 -13.09 6.59 -7.79
CA LEU A 46 -12.17 5.49 -8.08
C LEU A 46 -12.65 4.17 -7.46
N VAL A 47 -13.09 4.22 -6.20
CA VAL A 47 -13.56 3.04 -5.45
C VAL A 47 -14.74 3.43 -4.57
N ARG A 48 -15.80 2.61 -4.59
CA ARG A 48 -16.88 2.68 -3.61
C ARG A 48 -16.73 1.57 -2.58
N LEU A 49 -16.64 1.95 -1.31
CA LEU A 49 -16.58 0.99 -0.20
C LEU A 49 -18.00 0.68 0.27
N ASN A 50 -18.39 -0.59 0.16
CA ASN A 50 -19.69 -1.07 0.62
C ASN A 50 -19.51 -2.17 1.65
N SER A 51 -19.27 -1.76 2.90
CA SER A 51 -18.99 -2.66 4.00
C SER A 51 -19.47 -2.06 5.32
N GLN A 52 -19.83 -2.92 6.28
CA GLN A 52 -20.06 -2.48 7.67
C GLN A 52 -18.80 -1.85 8.31
N TRP A 53 -17.62 -2.11 7.72
CA TRP A 53 -16.34 -1.56 8.16
C TRP A 53 -16.01 -0.20 7.52
N ASN A 54 -16.95 0.42 6.79
CA ASN A 54 -16.73 1.67 6.06
C ASN A 54 -16.05 2.78 6.88
N PRO A 55 -16.44 3.07 8.14
CA PRO A 55 -15.75 4.09 8.92
C PRO A 55 -14.26 3.78 9.16
N ASN A 56 -13.93 2.51 9.39
CA ASN A 56 -12.55 2.06 9.61
C ASN A 56 -11.73 2.10 8.33
N LEU A 57 -12.32 1.69 7.21
CA LEU A 57 -11.68 1.74 5.89
C LEU A 57 -11.46 3.19 5.45
N ALA A 58 -12.44 4.07 5.66
CA ALA A 58 -12.31 5.50 5.39
C ALA A 58 -11.15 6.12 6.18
N ALA A 59 -11.08 5.83 7.48
CA ALA A 59 -9.99 6.29 8.34
C ALA A 59 -8.64 5.74 7.85
N PHE A 60 -8.58 4.47 7.46
CA PHE A 60 -7.38 3.86 6.90
C PHE A 60 -6.93 4.55 5.60
N PHE A 61 -7.80 4.66 4.60
CA PHE A 61 -7.46 5.29 3.31
C PHE A 61 -7.14 6.78 3.44
N THR A 62 -7.69 7.46 4.46
CA THR A 62 -7.32 8.85 4.79
C THR A 62 -5.93 8.92 5.40
N ALA A 63 -5.59 7.98 6.29
CA ALA A 63 -4.31 7.93 6.98
C ALA A 63 -3.18 7.38 6.11
N PHE A 64 -3.49 6.61 5.06
CA PHE A 64 -2.53 5.86 4.25
C PHE A 64 -2.62 6.18 2.75
N ASP A 65 -2.67 7.47 2.42
CA ASP A 65 -2.71 7.93 1.03
C ASP A 65 -1.42 7.63 0.23
N ARG A 66 -1.50 7.76 -1.11
CA ARG A 66 -0.37 7.56 -2.01
C ARG A 66 0.86 8.37 -1.59
N TYR A 67 0.67 9.60 -1.12
CA TYR A 67 1.79 10.46 -0.71
C TYR A 67 2.54 9.89 0.51
N ARG A 68 1.81 9.41 1.53
CA ARG A 68 2.41 8.75 2.69
C ARG A 68 3.06 7.42 2.33
N LEU A 69 2.47 6.66 1.41
CA LEU A 69 3.08 5.43 0.87
C LEU A 69 4.40 5.71 0.15
N LEU A 70 4.48 6.75 -0.68
CA LEU A 70 5.73 7.15 -1.33
C LEU A 70 6.81 7.56 -0.31
N LYS A 71 6.42 8.24 0.78
CA LYS A 71 7.36 8.53 1.88
C LYS A 71 7.84 7.27 2.58
N LEU A 72 6.97 6.29 2.80
CA LEU A 72 7.36 5.00 3.37
C LEU A 72 8.36 4.28 2.45
N VAL A 73 8.14 4.28 1.13
CA VAL A 73 9.10 3.74 0.16
C VAL A 73 10.47 4.43 0.29
N ALA A 74 10.50 5.77 0.29
CA ALA A 74 11.74 6.52 0.43
C ALA A 74 12.45 6.24 1.77
N LEU A 75 11.70 6.01 2.85
CA LEU A 75 12.26 5.58 4.12
C LEU A 75 12.88 4.18 4.02
N LEU A 76 12.20 3.23 3.38
CA LEU A 76 12.67 1.87 3.18
C LEU A 76 13.97 1.82 2.36
N GLU A 77 14.11 2.67 1.35
CA GLU A 77 15.32 2.76 0.52
C GLU A 77 16.59 3.14 1.30
N VAL A 78 16.44 3.85 2.42
CA VAL A 78 17.56 4.35 3.22
C VAL A 78 17.68 3.66 4.59
N VAL A 79 16.93 2.58 4.84
CA VAL A 79 16.96 1.89 6.14
C VAL A 79 18.36 1.33 6.41
N PRO A 80 19.01 1.75 7.51
CA PRO A 80 20.33 1.23 7.87
C PRO A 80 20.25 -0.22 8.34
N GLU A 81 21.37 -0.95 8.23
CA GLU A 81 21.47 -2.31 8.75
C GLU A 81 21.13 -2.39 10.24
N GLY A 82 20.63 -3.55 10.70
CA GLY A 82 20.33 -3.82 12.11
C GLY A 82 18.85 -4.09 12.36
N ARG A 83 18.34 -3.66 13.52
CA ARG A 83 16.95 -3.97 13.95
C ARG A 83 15.90 -3.35 13.03
N ALA A 84 16.13 -2.12 12.58
CA ALA A 84 15.23 -1.44 11.65
C ALA A 84 15.15 -2.17 10.31
N HIS A 85 16.29 -2.64 9.80
CA HIS A 85 16.33 -3.45 8.58
C HIS A 85 15.50 -4.73 8.71
N ARG A 86 15.68 -5.51 9.78
CA ARG A 86 14.89 -6.73 9.99
C ARG A 86 13.38 -6.45 10.03
N ALA A 87 12.96 -5.42 10.74
CA ALA A 87 11.56 -5.03 10.79
C ALA A 87 11.03 -4.61 9.41
N ALA A 88 11.82 -3.87 8.63
CA ALA A 88 11.49 -3.50 7.26
C ALA A 88 11.39 -4.72 6.33
N THR A 89 12.31 -5.69 6.45
CA THR A 89 12.29 -6.96 5.71
C THR A 89 11.01 -7.73 6.01
N GLU A 90 10.64 -7.89 7.28
CA GLU A 90 9.43 -8.61 7.67
C GLU A 90 8.16 -7.90 7.18
N LEU A 91 8.12 -6.57 7.24
CA LEU A 91 7.03 -5.79 6.64
C LEU A 91 6.90 -6.04 5.13
N LEU A 92 8.00 -5.94 4.39
CA LEU A 92 8.01 -6.13 2.94
C LEU A 92 7.60 -7.56 2.54
N ARG A 93 8.02 -8.57 3.31
CA ARG A 93 7.58 -9.96 3.12
C ARG A 93 6.08 -10.13 3.35
N ALA A 94 5.53 -9.50 4.39
CA ALA A 94 4.09 -9.53 4.66
C ALA A 94 3.28 -8.88 3.53
N LEU A 95 3.77 -7.78 2.95
CA LEU A 95 3.15 -7.10 1.83
C LEU A 95 3.22 -7.92 0.53
N THR A 96 4.30 -8.69 0.32
CA THR A 96 4.49 -9.51 -0.88
C THR A 96 3.55 -10.72 -0.90
N ARG A 97 3.31 -11.38 0.24
CA ARG A 97 2.37 -12.51 0.32
C ARG A 97 0.95 -12.14 -0.09
N ALA A 98 0.52 -10.92 0.22
CA ALA A 98 -0.80 -10.43 -0.17
C ALA A 98 -0.97 -10.31 -1.69
N ASP A 99 0.11 -10.12 -2.45
CA ASP A 99 0.13 -10.02 -3.92
C ASP A 99 -0.06 -11.41 -4.56
N GLU A 100 0.67 -12.41 -4.05
CA GLU A 100 0.60 -13.81 -4.52
C GLU A 100 -0.79 -14.43 -4.27
N ASP A 101 -1.40 -14.14 -3.11
CA ASP A 101 -2.75 -14.62 -2.77
C ASP A 101 -3.86 -13.94 -3.61
N ALA A 102 -3.62 -12.70 -4.06
CA ALA A 102 -4.56 -11.95 -4.91
C ALA A 102 -4.55 -12.45 -6.36
N GLU A 103 -3.37 -12.77 -6.91
CA GLU A 103 -3.25 -13.38 -8.26
C GLU A 103 -3.82 -14.81 -8.32
N ALA A 104 -3.80 -15.55 -7.20
CA ALA A 104 -4.33 -16.91 -7.11
C ALA A 104 -5.87 -16.99 -7.03
N SER A 105 -6.57 -15.87 -6.80
CA SER A 105 -8.03 -15.80 -6.72
C SER A 105 -8.62 -15.38 -8.07
N PRO A 106 -9.42 -16.24 -8.76
CA PRO A 106 -10.04 -15.84 -10.01
C PRO A 106 -11.10 -14.75 -9.77
N PRO A 107 -11.33 -13.82 -10.72
CA PRO A 107 -12.38 -12.83 -10.59
C PRO A 107 -13.73 -13.55 -10.45
N THR A 108 -14.41 -13.31 -9.34
CA THR A 108 -15.77 -13.79 -9.15
C THR A 108 -16.69 -12.89 -9.98
N THR A 109 -17.12 -13.37 -11.14
CA THR A 109 -18.16 -12.78 -11.99
C THR A 109 -19.50 -12.64 -11.28
#